data_AF-A0A914MY09-F1
#
_entry.id   AF-A0A914MY09-F1
#
_cell.length_a   1.000
_cell.length_b   1.000
_cell.length_c   1.000
_cell.angle_alpha   90.00
_cell.angle_beta   90.00
_cell.angle_gamma   90.00
#
_symmetry.space_group_name_H-M   'P 1'
#
loop_
_entity.id
_entity.type
_entity.pdbx_description
1 polymer ?
#
loop_
_entity_poly.entity_id
_entity_poly.type
_entity_poly.pdbx_seq_one_letter_code
_entity_poly.pdbx_strand_id
1 'polypeptide(L)'
;KGWWSELIYRGALGPYPGQDCVAFDAPQNNRGIGHWTQLAWWNTNLVGCGIGRCPKYKSYVVCQYKPPGNVYTACVYRAGEPCASCKDKCDSKTKLCLD
;
A
#
# COMPACT_ATOMS: atom_id res chain seq x y z
N LYS A 1 -1.29 -17.54 1.52
CA LYS A 1 -1.97 -16.25 1.81
C LYS A 1 -1.01 -15.13 1.44
N GLY A 2 -1.39 -14.21 0.56
CA GLY A 2 -0.52 -13.10 0.12
C GLY A 2 -0.86 -11.79 0.85
N TRP A 3 0.08 -10.84 0.87
CA TRP A 3 -0.12 -9.55 1.56
C TRP A 3 -1.35 -8.77 1.07
N TRP A 4 -1.64 -8.79 -0.24
CA TRP A 4 -2.82 -8.12 -0.79
C TRP A 4 -4.16 -8.68 -0.27
N SER A 5 -4.18 -9.94 0.18
CA SER A 5 -5.41 -10.57 0.67
C SER A 5 -5.93 -9.97 1.98
N GLU A 6 -5.12 -9.19 2.68
CA GLU A 6 -5.54 -8.45 3.88
C GLU A 6 -6.72 -7.52 3.59
N LEU A 7 -6.71 -6.81 2.45
CA LEU A 7 -7.82 -5.95 2.04
C LEU A 7 -9.12 -6.75 1.88
N ILE A 8 -9.05 -7.91 1.23
CA ILE A 8 -10.22 -8.73 0.92
C ILE A 8 -10.85 -9.28 2.22
N TYR A 9 -10.03 -9.76 3.15
CA TYR A 9 -10.52 -10.43 4.35
C TYR A 9 -10.80 -9.50 5.53
N ARG A 10 -10.12 -8.36 5.60
CA ARG A 10 -10.19 -7.45 6.76
C ARG A 10 -10.75 -6.08 6.43
N GLY A 11 -10.74 -5.68 5.15
CA GLY A 11 -11.22 -4.39 4.69
C GLY A 11 -10.31 -3.20 5.07
N ALA A 12 -10.34 -2.17 4.23
CA ALA A 12 -9.84 -0.84 4.58
C ALA A 12 -10.98 0.00 5.18
N LEU A 13 -10.63 1.01 5.97
CA LEU A 13 -11.56 2.02 6.48
C LEU A 13 -11.38 3.30 5.68
N GLY A 14 -12.49 4.02 5.54
CA GLY A 14 -12.50 5.35 4.95
C GLY A 14 -12.44 5.39 3.42
N PRO A 15 -12.27 6.59 2.84
CA PRO A 15 -12.06 7.87 3.52
C PRO A 15 -13.16 8.20 4.54
N TYR A 16 -12.80 8.71 5.72
CA TYR A 16 -13.79 9.11 6.71
C TYR A 16 -14.59 10.34 6.22
N PRO A 17 -15.78 10.62 6.78
CA PRO A 17 -16.57 11.79 6.36
C PRO A 17 -15.75 13.08 6.41
N GLY A 18 -15.72 13.82 5.28
CA GLY A 18 -14.96 15.06 5.15
C GLY A 18 -13.47 14.89 4.82
N GLN A 19 -12.99 13.66 4.61
CA GLN A 19 -11.62 13.38 4.17
C GLN A 19 -11.59 12.86 2.73
N ASP A 20 -10.50 13.12 2.03
CA ASP A 20 -10.29 12.75 0.63
C ASP A 20 -9.31 11.58 0.47
N CYS A 21 -8.88 10.95 1.56
CA CYS A 21 -7.88 9.89 1.51
C CYS A 21 -8.15 8.75 2.49
N VAL A 22 -7.62 7.57 2.15
CA VAL A 22 -7.55 6.43 3.06
C VAL A 22 -6.30 6.61 3.91
N ALA A 23 -6.47 6.88 5.22
CA ALA A 23 -5.36 7.13 6.13
C ALA A 23 -4.85 5.84 6.81
N PHE A 24 -3.56 5.80 7.14
CA PHE A 24 -3.00 4.75 8.01
C PHE A 24 -3.00 5.22 9.47
N ASP A 25 -4.07 4.91 10.20
CA ASP A 25 -4.31 5.34 11.58
C ASP A 25 -4.46 4.16 12.57
N ALA A 26 -4.80 4.43 13.84
CA ALA A 26 -5.01 3.38 14.84
C ALA A 26 -6.11 2.38 14.43
N PRO A 27 -7.33 2.80 14.06
CA PRO A 27 -8.36 1.89 13.55
C PRO A 27 -7.88 1.00 12.41
N GLN A 28 -7.16 1.57 11.44
CA GLN A 28 -6.63 0.83 10.30
C GLN A 28 -5.53 -0.16 10.70
N ASN A 29 -4.59 0.26 11.54
CA ASN A 29 -3.51 -0.57 12.06
C ASN A 29 -4.04 -1.73 12.92
N ASN A 30 -5.08 -1.50 13.73
CA ASN A 30 -5.72 -2.52 14.56
C ASN A 30 -6.40 -3.62 13.73
N ARG A 31 -6.74 -3.35 12.45
CA ARG A 31 -7.19 -4.39 11.52
C ARG A 31 -6.06 -5.28 11.05
N GLY A 32 -4.79 -4.93 11.28
CA GLY A 32 -3.63 -5.70 10.82
C GLY A 32 -3.58 -5.83 9.30
N ILE A 33 -3.77 -4.71 8.61
CA ILE A 33 -3.66 -4.59 7.14
C ILE A 33 -2.39 -3.86 6.70
N GLY A 34 -1.36 -3.87 7.57
CA GLY A 34 -0.09 -3.17 7.37
C GLY A 34 0.65 -3.61 6.11
N HIS A 35 0.53 -4.87 5.68
CA HIS A 35 1.22 -5.32 4.49
C HIS A 35 0.51 -4.83 3.21
N TRP A 36 -0.82 -4.87 3.18
CA TRP A 36 -1.58 -4.29 2.06
C TRP A 36 -1.37 -2.78 1.95
N THR A 37 -1.44 -2.04 3.07
CA THR A 37 -1.26 -0.58 3.05
C THR A 37 0.10 -0.17 2.54
N GLN A 38 1.18 -0.89 2.87
CA GLN A 38 2.50 -0.65 2.29
C GLN A 38 2.52 -0.94 0.77
N LEU A 39 1.85 -1.98 0.29
CA LEU A 39 1.77 -2.27 -1.15
C LEU A 39 0.98 -1.22 -1.93
N ALA A 40 -0.05 -0.64 -1.31
CA ALA A 40 -0.91 0.37 -1.92
C ALA A 40 -0.45 1.82 -1.67
N TRP A 41 0.72 2.00 -1.05
CA TRP A 41 1.19 3.31 -0.60
C TRP A 41 1.57 4.21 -1.79
N TRP A 42 0.88 5.34 -1.93
CA TRP A 42 0.81 6.12 -3.18
C TRP A 42 2.15 6.61 -3.71
N ASN A 43 3.11 6.92 -2.84
CA ASN A 43 4.43 7.41 -3.25
C ASN A 43 5.53 6.37 -3.10
N THR A 44 5.23 5.13 -2.69
CA THR A 44 6.20 4.04 -2.70
C THR A 44 6.36 3.54 -4.14
N ASN A 45 7.46 3.90 -4.79
CA ASN A 45 7.72 3.59 -6.20
C ASN A 45 8.92 2.64 -6.40
N LEU A 46 9.65 2.31 -5.34
CA LEU A 46 10.75 1.36 -5.36
C LEU A 46 10.48 0.19 -4.42
N VAL A 47 10.69 -1.03 -4.93
CA VAL A 47 10.56 -2.27 -4.16
C VAL A 47 11.78 -3.15 -4.40
N GLY A 48 12.31 -3.72 -3.33
CA GLY A 48 13.36 -4.74 -3.38
C GLY A 48 12.93 -5.94 -2.56
N CYS A 49 12.90 -7.13 -3.17
CA CYS A 49 12.47 -8.36 -2.52
C CYS A 49 13.57 -9.42 -2.51
N GLY A 50 13.66 -10.17 -1.42
CA GLY A 50 14.57 -11.30 -1.25
C GLY A 50 13.83 -12.53 -0.78
N ILE A 51 14.28 -13.70 -1.25
CA ILE A 51 13.77 -15.00 -0.82
C ILE A 51 14.89 -15.76 -0.14
N GLY A 52 14.67 -16.13 1.12
CA GLY A 52 15.62 -16.90 1.91
C GLY A 52 15.02 -18.23 2.37
N ARG A 53 15.75 -19.33 2.24
CA ARG A 53 15.34 -20.62 2.80
C ARG A 53 16.01 -20.81 4.16
N CYS A 54 15.21 -20.96 5.22
CA CYS A 54 15.73 -21.24 6.56
C CYS A 54 15.79 -22.75 6.84
N PRO A 55 16.59 -23.19 7.82
CA PRO A 55 16.68 -24.60 8.19
C PRO A 55 15.30 -25.22 8.46
N LYS A 56 15.09 -26.46 8.00
CA LYS A 56 13.86 -27.25 8.12
C LYS A 56 12.63 -26.73 7.34
N TYR A 57 12.83 -26.25 6.10
CA TYR A 57 11.80 -26.18 5.03
C TYR A 57 10.93 -24.91 4.89
N LYS A 58 11.22 -23.81 5.61
CA LYS A 58 10.46 -22.55 5.41
C LYS A 58 11.20 -21.58 4.49
N SER A 59 10.55 -21.22 3.38
CA SER A 59 10.95 -20.07 2.58
C SER A 59 10.36 -18.80 3.17
N TYR A 60 11.19 -17.78 3.33
CA TYR A 60 10.78 -16.44 3.75
C TYR A 60 10.90 -15.51 2.54
N VAL A 61 9.85 -14.73 2.31
CA VAL A 61 9.86 -13.63 1.34
C VAL A 61 9.82 -12.34 2.14
N VAL A 62 10.80 -11.48 1.91
CA VAL A 62 10.88 -10.16 2.53
C VAL A 62 10.98 -9.13 1.42
N CYS A 63 10.16 -8.09 1.48
CA CYS A 63 10.27 -6.94 0.60
C CYS A 63 10.49 -5.69 1.44
N GLN A 64 11.38 -4.82 0.96
CA GLN A 64 11.56 -3.47 1.45
C GLN A 64 11.08 -2.47 0.40
N TYR A 65 10.65 -1.31 0.87
CA TYR A 65 9.92 -0.32 0.09
C TYR A 65 10.55 1.05 0.29
N LYS A 66 10.66 1.83 -0.79
CA LYS A 66 11.18 3.19 -0.75
C LYS A 66 10.34 4.11 -1.64
N PRO A 67 10.02 5.33 -1.18
CA PRO A 67 9.93 5.76 0.22
C PRO A 67 9.12 4.76 1.08
N PRO A 68 9.40 4.67 2.39
CA PRO A 68 8.65 3.78 3.28
C PRO A 68 7.21 4.28 3.42
N GLY A 69 6.27 3.33 3.42
CA GLY A 69 4.87 3.61 3.69
C GLY A 69 4.54 3.46 5.17
N ASN A 70 3.24 3.32 5.46
CA ASN A 70 2.71 3.12 6.81
C ASN A 70 3.16 4.19 7.81
N VAL A 71 3.37 5.42 7.31
CA VAL A 71 3.60 6.58 8.16
C VAL A 71 2.29 6.89 8.87
N TYR A 72 2.34 6.88 10.20
CA TYR A 72 1.14 7.03 11.02
C TYR A 72 0.43 8.36 10.71
N THR A 73 -0.89 8.32 10.58
CA THR A 73 -1.81 9.39 10.15
C THR A 73 -1.67 9.88 8.70
N ALA A 74 -0.68 9.40 7.95
CA ALA A 74 -0.53 9.78 6.54
C ALA A 74 -1.49 8.98 5.63
N CYS A 75 -1.76 9.53 4.45
CA CYS A 75 -2.60 8.89 3.44
C CYS A 75 -1.87 7.70 2.81
N VAL A 76 -2.51 6.52 2.82
CA VAL A 76 -2.15 5.37 1.99
C VAL A 76 -2.27 5.78 0.52
N TYR A 77 -3.42 6.33 0.14
CA TYR A 77 -3.65 7.01 -1.14
C TYR A 77 -4.85 7.96 -1.02
N ARG A 78 -4.92 8.95 -1.91
CA ARG A 78 -6.10 9.82 -2.06
C ARG A 78 -7.14 9.14 -2.93
N ALA A 79 -8.40 9.19 -2.53
CA ALA A 79 -9.52 8.70 -3.32
C ALA A 79 -9.89 9.74 -4.38
N GLY A 80 -10.13 9.30 -5.61
CA GLY A 80 -10.50 10.17 -6.71
C GLY A 80 -10.36 9.47 -8.05
N GLU A 81 -10.61 10.23 -9.12
CA GLU A 81 -10.43 9.73 -10.48
C GLU A 81 -8.96 9.38 -10.74
N PRO A 82 -8.67 8.19 -11.32
CA PRO A 82 -7.31 7.83 -11.64
C PRO A 82 -6.66 8.87 -12.57
N CYS A 83 -5.35 9.06 -12.43
CA CYS A 83 -4.58 10.08 -13.12
C CYS A 83 -4.83 11.55 -12.72
N ALA A 84 -5.91 11.88 -11.99
CA ALA A 84 -6.29 13.28 -11.74
C ALA A 84 -5.25 14.10 -10.95
N SER A 85 -4.36 13.43 -10.21
CA SER A 85 -3.31 14.06 -9.43
C SER A 85 -1.90 13.62 -9.82
N CYS A 86 -1.72 13.04 -11.02
CA CYS A 86 -0.36 12.77 -11.52
C CYS A 86 0.33 14.08 -11.91
N LYS A 87 1.60 14.21 -11.55
CA LYS A 87 2.38 15.43 -11.82
C LYS A 87 2.75 15.57 -13.29
N ASP A 88 3.31 14.51 -13.87
CA ASP A 88 3.94 14.56 -15.19
C ASP A 88 3.23 13.65 -16.21
N LYS A 89 3.20 12.33 -15.94
CA LYS A 89 2.63 11.34 -16.85
C LYS A 89 1.68 10.39 -16.13
N CYS A 90 0.64 9.97 -16.84
CA CYS A 90 -0.19 8.84 -16.44
C CYS A 90 -0.24 7.80 -17.55
N ASP A 91 -0.06 6.54 -17.18
CA ASP A 91 -0.27 5.43 -18.08
C ASP A 91 -1.78 5.21 -18.28
N SER A 92 -2.27 5.37 -19.51
CA SER A 92 -3.71 5.35 -19.80
C SER A 92 -4.36 3.97 -19.63
N LYS A 93 -3.56 2.89 -19.62
CA LYS A 93 -4.03 1.50 -19.52
C LYS A 93 -4.06 1.01 -18.09
N THR A 94 -2.97 1.20 -17.35
CA THR A 94 -2.79 0.78 -15.96
C THR A 94 -3.32 1.81 -14.97
N LYS A 95 -3.52 3.05 -15.42
CA LYS A 95 -3.97 4.18 -14.60
C LYS A 95 -3.00 4.56 -13.48
N LEU A 96 -1.71 4.24 -13.65
CA LEU A 96 -0.65 4.59 -12.71
C LEU A 96 0.04 5.89 -13.14
N CYS A 97 0.40 6.72 -12.16
CA CYS A 97 1.32 7.83 -12.39
C CYS A 97 2.71 7.29 -12.71
N LEU A 98 3.37 7.90 -13.68
CA LEU A 98 4.74 7.58 -14.05
C LEU A 98 5.63 8.76 -13.65
N ASP A 99 6.76 8.44 -13.03
CA ASP A 99 7.85 9.37 -12.73
C ASP A 99 8.69 9.70 -13.97
#